data_AF-A0A7S6U624-F1
#
_entry.id   AF-A0A7S6U624-F1
#
_cell.length_a   1.000
_cell.length_b   1.000
_cell.length_c   1.000
_cell.angle_alpha   90.00
_cell.angle_beta   90.00
_cell.angle_gamma   90.00
#
_symmetry.space_group_name_H-M   'P 1'
#
loop_
_entity.id
_entity.type
_entity.pdbx_description
1 polymer ?
#
loop_
_entity_poly.entity_id
_entity_poly.type
_entity_poly.pdbx_seq_one_letter_code
_entity_poly.pdbx_strand_id
1 'polypeptide(L)'
;MIPISDHIRLRHRPIVIYWLIGINIAIFLWQLKLGITGELASFINSWGLIPAQISGAITNAIYLNPAAWVVVFWRLPSLFLAMFLHGSISQIVGNLIFLWVFGKTLSSVMGARTVLALYSNRQGG
;
A
#
# COMPACT_ATOMS: atom_id res chain seq x y z
N MET A 1 19.91 5.49 13.03
CA MET A 1 19.13 6.20 14.06
C MET A 1 17.66 5.94 13.77
N ILE A 2 17.01 5.10 14.59
CA ILE A 2 15.58 4.78 14.43
C ILE A 2 14.83 5.84 15.24
N PRO A 3 14.02 6.71 14.62
CA PRO A 3 13.26 7.70 15.36
C PRO A 3 12.15 6.98 16.14
N ILE A 4 12.05 7.23 17.44
CA ILE A 4 11.16 6.48 18.36
C ILE A 4 9.97 7.36 18.80
N SER A 5 10.14 8.69 18.79
CA SER A 5 9.06 9.65 19.05
C SER A 5 9.45 11.04 18.55
N ASP A 6 8.45 11.85 18.18
CA ASP A 6 8.58 13.32 18.18
C ASP A 6 7.95 13.88 19.48
N HIS A 7 8.31 15.11 19.84
CA HIS A 7 7.74 15.87 20.96
C HIS A 7 6.72 16.91 20.49
N ILE A 8 5.96 16.62 19.43
CA ILE A 8 5.04 17.59 18.83
C ILE A 8 3.68 17.50 19.51
N ARG A 9 3.17 18.66 19.95
CA ARG A 9 1.86 18.79 20.60
C ARG A 9 0.77 18.63 19.54
N LEU A 10 0.20 17.43 19.43
CA LEU A 10 -0.83 17.09 18.44
C LEU A 10 -2.10 17.91 18.68
N ARG A 11 -2.45 18.80 17.73
CA ARG A 11 -3.69 19.59 17.77
C ARG A 11 -4.96 18.77 17.50
N HIS A 12 -4.83 17.65 16.77
CA HIS A 12 -5.91 16.70 16.46
C HIS A 12 -5.41 15.27 16.65
N ARG A 13 -6.28 14.37 17.13
CA ARG A 13 -5.96 12.95 17.23
C ARG A 13 -5.79 12.37 15.81
N PRO A 14 -4.67 11.72 15.47
CA PRO A 14 -4.36 11.25 14.13
C PRO A 14 -5.12 9.94 13.81
N ILE A 15 -6.46 10.02 13.78
CA ILE A 15 -7.37 8.86 13.62
C ILE A 15 -7.05 8.07 12.34
N VAL A 16 -6.75 8.75 11.23
CA VAL A 16 -6.39 8.12 9.95
C VAL A 16 -5.13 7.25 10.07
N ILE A 17 -4.16 7.67 10.88
CA ILE A 17 -2.92 6.91 11.08
C ILE A 17 -3.20 5.63 11.86
N TYR A 18 -4.06 5.70 12.89
CA TYR A 18 -4.48 4.50 13.62
C TYR A 18 -5.24 3.51 12.72
N TRP A 19 -6.11 4.01 11.83
CA TRP A 19 -6.78 3.18 10.83
C TRP A 19 -5.80 2.52 9.85
N LEU A 20 -4.85 3.28 9.31
CA LEU A 20 -3.84 2.72 8.39
C LEU A 20 -2.97 1.67 9.08
N ILE A 21 -2.53 1.92 10.31
CA ILE A 21 -1.81 0.94 11.12
C ILE A 21 -2.65 -0.33 11.32
N GLY A 22 -3.91 -0.18 11.72
CA GLY A 22 -4.83 -1.29 11.93
C GLY A 22 -5.05 -2.13 10.67
N ILE A 23 -5.24 -1.48 9.51
CA ILE A 23 -5.42 -2.14 8.22
C ILE A 23 -4.16 -2.91 7.80
N ASN A 24 -2.97 -2.31 7.95
CA ASN A 24 -1.69 -2.98 7.66
C ASN A 24 -1.52 -4.25 8.52
N ILE A 25 -1.82 -4.15 9.82
CA ILE A 25 -1.74 -5.31 10.73
C ILE A 25 -2.76 -6.39 10.33
N ALA A 26 -4.00 -6.01 10.06
CA ALA A 26 -5.06 -6.96 9.68
C ALA A 26 -4.73 -7.71 8.38
N ILE A 27 -4.27 -7.00 7.35
CA ILE A 27 -3.87 -7.59 6.08
C ILE A 27 -2.67 -8.53 6.28
N PHE A 28 -1.69 -8.15 7.09
CA PHE A 28 -0.52 -9.00 7.35
C PHE A 28 -0.88 -10.27 8.14
N LEU A 29 -1.77 -10.18 9.12
CA LEU A 29 -2.27 -11.37 9.82
C LEU A 29 -3.02 -12.32 8.87
N TRP A 30 -3.81 -11.76 7.94
CA TRP A 30 -4.47 -12.54 6.91
C TRP A 30 -3.46 -13.18 5.93
N GLN A 31 -2.40 -12.45 5.57
CA GLN A 31 -1.31 -12.96 4.75
C GLN A 31 -0.55 -14.11 5.43
N LEU A 32 -0.31 -14.02 6.74
CA LEU A 32 0.26 -15.12 7.52
C LEU A 32 -0.65 -16.35 7.51
N LYS A 33 -1.96 -16.17 7.67
CA LYS A 33 -2.93 -17.26 7.55
C LYS A 33 -2.84 -17.93 6.16
N LEU A 34 -2.81 -17.15 5.08
CA LEU A 34 -2.65 -17.65 3.71
C LEU A 34 -1.31 -18.37 3.49
N GLY A 35 -0.24 -17.92 4.16
CA GLY A 35 1.06 -18.58 4.14
C GLY A 35 1.01 -19.96 4.78
N ILE A 36 0.31 -20.09 5.91
CA ILE A 36 0.13 -21.36 6.61
C ILE A 36 -0.73 -22.34 5.80
N THR A 37 -1.76 -21.86 5.09
CA THR A 37 -2.62 -22.70 4.24
C THR A 37 -2.00 -23.06 2.88
N GLY A 38 -0.85 -22.49 2.53
CA GLY A 38 -0.19 -22.71 1.24
C GLY A 38 -0.81 -21.93 0.06
N GLU A 39 -1.84 -21.12 0.31
CA GLU A 39 -2.55 -20.35 -0.72
C GLU A 39 -1.87 -19.03 -1.07
N LEU A 40 -0.86 -18.63 -0.29
CA LEU A 40 -0.14 -17.36 -0.44
C LEU A 40 0.42 -17.18 -1.86
N ALA A 41 0.98 -18.23 -2.46
CA ALA A 41 1.54 -18.15 -3.82
C ALA A 41 0.47 -17.86 -4.87
N SER A 42 -0.71 -18.49 -4.75
CA SER A 42 -1.85 -18.23 -5.63
C SER A 42 -2.38 -16.80 -5.44
N PHE A 43 -2.49 -16.37 -4.19
CA PHE A 43 -2.94 -15.02 -3.87
C PHE A 43 -1.99 -13.95 -4.44
N ILE A 44 -0.67 -14.11 -4.26
CA ILE A 44 0.33 -13.20 -4.84
C ILE A 44 0.28 -13.22 -6.36
N ASN A 45 0.00 -14.37 -6.99
CA ASN A 45 -0.13 -14.43 -8.45
C ASN A 45 -1.35 -13.65 -8.97
N SER A 46 -2.47 -13.72 -8.25
CA SER A 46 -3.70 -13.05 -8.65
C SER A 46 -3.76 -11.56 -8.28
N TRP A 47 -3.24 -11.20 -7.10
CA TRP A 47 -3.42 -9.88 -6.49
C TRP A 47 -2.10 -9.14 -6.23
N GLY A 48 -0.98 -9.85 -6.33
CA GLY A 48 0.34 -9.26 -6.23
C GLY A 48 0.74 -8.55 -7.50
N LEU A 49 1.62 -7.56 -7.34
CA LEU A 49 2.16 -6.77 -8.42
C LEU A 49 3.29 -7.55 -9.08
N ILE A 50 3.01 -8.19 -10.22
CA ILE A 50 4.01 -8.94 -11.00
C ILE A 50 4.37 -8.14 -12.26
N PRO A 51 5.56 -7.52 -12.32
CA PRO A 51 5.94 -6.63 -13.43
C PRO A 51 5.86 -7.32 -14.79
N ALA A 52 6.28 -8.59 -14.88
CA ALA A 52 6.28 -9.36 -16.13
C ALA A 52 4.88 -9.52 -16.75
N GLN A 53 3.85 -9.62 -15.90
CA GLN A 53 2.48 -9.77 -16.39
C GLN A 53 1.87 -8.43 -16.84
N ILE A 54 2.29 -7.31 -16.23
CA ILE A 54 1.88 -5.96 -16.65
C ILE A 54 2.60 -5.57 -17.95
N SER A 55 3.92 -5.75 -18.02
CA SER A 55 4.70 -5.43 -19.21
C SER A 55 4.25 -6.28 -20.41
N GLY A 56 4.03 -7.58 -20.22
CA GLY A 56 3.49 -8.46 -21.25
C GLY A 56 2.10 -8.03 -21.74
N ALA A 57 1.21 -7.62 -20.83
CA ALA A 57 -0.11 -7.11 -21.20
C ALA A 57 -0.02 -5.80 -22.01
N ILE A 58 0.89 -4.90 -21.66
CA ILE A 58 1.14 -3.65 -22.40
C ILE A 58 1.71 -3.95 -23.78
N THR A 59 2.72 -4.82 -23.90
CA THR A 59 3.30 -5.20 -25.20
C THR A 59 2.24 -5.83 -26.10
N ASN A 60 1.42 -6.75 -25.58
CA ASN A 60 0.33 -7.34 -26.34
C ASN A 60 -0.73 -6.30 -26.75
N ALA A 61 -1.02 -5.32 -25.88
CA ALA A 61 -1.96 -4.24 -26.17
C ALA A 61 -1.47 -3.28 -27.26
N ILE A 62 -0.16 -3.04 -27.34
CA ILE A 62 0.45 -2.14 -28.31
C ILE A 62 0.66 -2.83 -29.67
N TYR A 63 1.13 -4.09 -29.68
CA TYR A 63 1.62 -4.73 -30.91
C TYR A 63 0.72 -5.82 -31.50
N LEU A 64 -0.16 -6.45 -30.70
CA LEU A 64 -0.95 -7.61 -31.15
C LEU A 64 -2.46 -7.33 -31.17
N ASN A 65 -3.01 -6.88 -30.03
CA ASN A 65 -4.44 -6.70 -29.87
C ASN A 65 -4.76 -5.61 -28.84
N PRO A 66 -5.37 -4.48 -29.26
CA PRO A 66 -5.80 -3.41 -28.35
C PRO A 66 -6.74 -3.86 -27.22
N ALA A 67 -7.46 -4.97 -27.36
CA ALA A 67 -8.31 -5.52 -26.29
C ALA A 67 -7.51 -5.94 -25.04
N ALA A 68 -6.19 -6.18 -25.16
CA ALA A 68 -5.34 -6.49 -24.01
C ALA A 68 -5.20 -5.32 -23.00
N TRP A 69 -5.61 -4.11 -23.37
CA TRP A 69 -5.73 -2.98 -22.43
C TRP A 69 -6.67 -3.30 -21.26
N VAL A 70 -7.71 -4.11 -21.47
CA VAL A 70 -8.64 -4.54 -20.40
C VAL A 70 -7.88 -5.24 -19.26
N VAL A 71 -6.86 -6.04 -19.58
CA VAL A 71 -6.05 -6.76 -18.59
C VAL A 71 -5.16 -5.79 -17.80
N VAL A 72 -4.65 -4.74 -18.45
CA VAL A 72 -3.86 -3.68 -17.79
C VAL A 72 -4.75 -2.92 -16.79
N PHE A 73 -5.94 -2.52 -17.20
CA PHE A 73 -6.89 -1.83 -16.32
C PHE A 73 -7.34 -2.70 -15.15
N TRP A 74 -7.60 -3.99 -15.38
CA TRP A 74 -7.98 -4.93 -14.33
C TRP A 74 -6.89 -5.15 -13.27
N ARG A 75 -5.63 -4.83 -13.59
CA ARG A 75 -4.49 -4.94 -12.67
C ARG A 75 -4.23 -3.67 -11.85
N LEU A 76 -4.87 -2.53 -12.15
CA LEU A 76 -4.69 -1.31 -11.37
C LEU A 76 -4.97 -1.48 -9.86
N PRO A 77 -5.98 -2.27 -9.43
CA PRO A 77 -6.20 -2.53 -8.00
C PRO A 77 -5.02 -3.22 -7.31
N SER A 78 -4.22 -4.02 -8.03
CA SER A 78 -3.02 -4.66 -7.47
C SER A 78 -1.96 -3.65 -7.06
N LEU A 79 -1.91 -2.47 -7.70
CA LEU A 79 -0.99 -1.39 -7.33
C LEU A 79 -1.30 -0.88 -5.92
N PHE A 80 -2.58 -0.68 -5.63
CA PHE A 80 -3.06 -0.25 -4.32
C PHE A 80 -2.87 -1.35 -3.27
N LEU A 81 -3.23 -2.60 -3.61
CA LEU A 81 -3.07 -3.73 -2.70
C LEU A 81 -1.60 -3.94 -2.32
N ALA A 82 -0.69 -3.80 -3.27
CA ALA A 82 0.74 -3.97 -3.04
C ALA A 82 1.32 -3.00 -1.99
N MET A 83 0.69 -1.85 -1.75
CA MET A 83 1.11 -0.93 -0.68
C MET A 83 0.93 -1.51 0.73
N PHE A 84 0.04 -2.51 0.87
CA PHE A 84 -0.31 -3.14 2.14
C PHE A 84 0.21 -4.58 2.28
N LEU A 85 0.78 -5.16 1.22
CA LEU A 85 1.38 -6.49 1.26
C LEU A 85 2.82 -6.41 1.74
N HIS A 86 3.19 -7.23 2.72
CA HIS A 86 4.55 -7.28 3.26
C HIS A 86 5.14 -8.67 3.07
N GLY A 87 6.36 -8.74 2.54
CA GLY A 87 7.06 -10.01 2.32
C GLY A 87 7.73 -10.56 3.59
N SER A 88 7.85 -9.74 4.64
CA SER A 88 8.51 -10.12 5.89
C SER A 88 7.99 -9.32 7.09
N ILE A 89 8.26 -9.85 8.29
CA ILE A 89 7.95 -9.18 9.56
C ILE A 89 8.75 -7.86 9.69
N SER A 90 10.00 -7.83 9.25
CA SER A 90 10.83 -6.61 9.31
C SER A 90 10.25 -5.48 8.46
N GLN A 91 9.67 -5.81 7.31
CA GLN A 91 9.08 -4.83 6.40
C GLN A 91 7.83 -4.18 7.00
N ILE A 92 6.92 -4.97 7.60
CA ILE A 92 5.75 -4.41 8.28
C ILE A 92 6.15 -3.57 9.50
N VAL A 93 7.08 -4.06 10.34
CA VAL A 93 7.54 -3.33 11.52
C VAL A 93 8.13 -1.98 11.12
N GLY A 94 8.96 -1.94 10.08
CA GLY A 94 9.50 -0.69 9.53
C GLY A 94 8.40 0.27 9.05
N ASN A 95 7.40 -0.24 8.32
CA ASN A 95 6.28 0.57 7.83
C ASN A 95 5.40 1.12 8.97
N LEU A 96 5.15 0.32 10.01
CA LEU A 96 4.36 0.73 11.17
C LEU A 96 5.10 1.78 12.01
N ILE A 97 6.41 1.62 12.22
CA ILE A 97 7.25 2.62 12.89
C ILE A 97 7.24 3.92 12.07
N PHE A 98 7.36 3.84 10.75
CA PHE A 98 7.30 5.02 9.88
C PHE A 98 5.94 5.74 9.98
N LEU A 99 4.83 5.00 9.87
CA LEU A 99 3.48 5.56 10.03
C LEU A 99 3.25 6.15 11.42
N TRP A 100 3.74 5.48 12.47
CA TRP A 100 3.64 5.96 13.84
C TRP A 100 4.42 7.26 14.02
N VAL A 101 5.68 7.30 13.61
CA VAL A 101 6.55 8.46 13.85
C VAL A 101 6.16 9.62 12.94
N PHE A 102 6.15 9.41 11.63
CA PHE A 102 5.96 10.49 10.65
C PHE A 102 4.50 10.79 10.38
N GLY A 103 3.61 9.80 10.45
CA GLY A 103 2.18 10.00 10.18
C GLY A 103 1.51 10.93 11.19
N LYS A 104 1.89 10.84 12.47
CA LYS A 104 1.42 11.75 13.53
C LYS A 104 1.87 13.18 13.25
N THR A 105 3.13 13.39 12.90
CA THR A 105 3.69 14.70 12.54
C THR A 105 3.01 15.28 11.30
N LEU A 106 2.87 14.49 10.22
CA LEU A 106 2.28 14.92 8.95
C LEU A 106 0.80 15.31 9.11
N SER A 107 0.04 14.54 9.89
CA SER A 107 -1.34 14.85 10.28
C SER A 107 -1.48 16.18 11.01
N SER A 108 -0.46 16.56 11.79
CA SER A 108 -0.47 17.80 12.59
C SER A 108 -0.12 19.04 11.76
N VAL A 109 0.74 18.89 10.75
CA VAL A 109 1.23 19.98 9.90
C VAL A 109 0.27 20.31 8.76
N MET A 110 -0.34 19.30 8.14
CA MET A 110 -1.11 19.50 6.89
C MET A 110 -2.62 19.65 7.12
N GLY A 111 -3.11 19.27 8.31
CA GLY A 111 -4.54 19.10 8.56
C GLY A 111 -5.10 17.84 7.87
N ALA A 112 -6.00 17.13 8.54
CA ALA A 112 -6.48 15.81 8.11
C ALA A 112 -7.06 15.79 6.67
N ARG A 113 -7.63 16.91 6.21
CA ARG A 113 -8.24 17.04 4.88
C ARG A 113 -7.22 17.15 3.75
N THR A 114 -6.07 17.77 3.98
CA THR A 114 -5.01 17.95 2.97
C THR A 114 -4.20 16.67 2.78
N VAL A 115 -4.00 15.87 3.85
CA VAL A 115 -3.36 14.54 3.75
C VAL A 115 -4.22 13.58 2.93
N LEU A 116 -5.54 13.56 3.15
CA LEU A 116 -6.48 12.78 2.33
C LEU A 116 -6.48 13.25 0.87
N ALA A 117 -6.52 14.56 0.63
CA ALA A 117 -6.52 15.13 -0.72
C ALA A 117 -5.21 14.90 -1.48
N LEU A 118 -4.04 14.97 -0.83
CA LEU A 118 -2.76 14.70 -1.49
C LEU A 118 -2.50 13.21 -1.73
N TYR A 119 -3.07 12.33 -0.91
CA TYR A 119 -3.06 10.89 -1.18
C TYR A 119 -3.94 10.55 -2.40
N SER A 120 -5.05 11.27 -2.64
CA SER A 120 -5.94 11.02 -3.78
C SER A 120 -5.60 11.78 -5.07
N ASN A 121 -4.93 12.94 -5.00
CA ASN A 121 -4.74 13.83 -6.16
C ASN A 121 -3.30 13.94 -6.71
N ARG A 122 -2.37 13.05 -6.35
CA ARG A 122 -0.99 13.13 -6.90
C ARG A 122 -0.76 12.29 -8.16
N GLN A 123 -1.68 12.36 -9.11
CA GLN A 123 -1.42 12.14 -10.54
C GLN A 123 -1.96 13.34 -11.32
N GLY A 124 -1.08 14.28 -11.65
CA GLY A 124 -1.44 15.52 -12.32
C GLY A 124 -0.26 16.48 -12.33
N GLY A 125 0.77 16.10 -13.09
CA GLY A 125 2.02 16.82 -13.32
C GLY A 125 2.97 15.92 -14.08
#